data_AF-A0AA38N0H4-F1
#
_entry.id   AF-A0AA38N0H4-F1
#
_cell.length_a   1.000
_cell.length_b   1.000
_cell.length_c   1.000
_cell.angle_alpha   90.00
_cell.angle_beta   90.00
_cell.angle_gamma   90.00
#
_symmetry.space_group_name_H-M   'P 1'
#
loop_
_entity.id
_entity.type
_entity.pdbx_description
1 polymer ?
#
loop_
_entity_poly.entity_id
_entity_poly.type
_entity_poly.pdbx_seq_one_letter_code
_entity_poly.pdbx_strand_id
1 'polypeptide(L)'
;MVIASLLNVVKVLPVGEYLTSEEESLTSEEESLTSEEESLRKKGVEFLSAVLGRCPPEKMNRQAGMKYINLYKDIAQRGILARVLTSFYCSKLEDSETVVPALKGLASLTKLQASSTSEDVPSILDAIFTHVKMKGLVQSVRFLVFTIIDTLMARHRQAMKDMNDEFIGRYIALVDGEKDPRTHLLVAFAIDRVILIEFDIANFVEYSTSHFATFQLPSDHLQTIPYGITTDDLRQALRKCLNATPDFGPLAIPVFLEKLTAGSPTTKRDTLESMSMCFPVYGSALARSHARKIWNSLKLEIFQPIDSITEEFALRTTQDLVKTMKGPMPTVGAWAEGA
;
A
#
# COMPACT_ATOMS: atom_id res chain seq x y z
N MET A 1 -28.28 -17.30 10.69
CA MET A 1 -27.41 -17.09 11.89
C MET A 1 -26.56 -15.82 11.78
N VAL A 2 -25.93 -15.54 10.62
CA VAL A 2 -25.15 -14.32 10.37
C VAL A 2 -26.01 -13.05 10.41
N ILE A 3 -27.21 -13.07 9.81
CA ILE A 3 -28.16 -11.93 9.80
C ILE A 3 -28.70 -11.62 11.21
N ALA A 4 -29.11 -12.65 11.96
CA ALA A 4 -29.48 -12.51 13.38
C ALA A 4 -28.34 -11.96 14.26
N SER A 5 -27.10 -12.28 13.91
CA SER A 5 -25.92 -11.72 14.59
C SER A 5 -25.73 -10.25 14.20
N LEU A 6 -25.81 -9.91 12.90
CA LEU A 6 -25.79 -8.55 12.32
C LEU A 6 -26.84 -7.61 12.96
N LEU A 7 -28.03 -8.12 13.25
CA LEU A 7 -29.11 -7.37 13.89
C LEU A 7 -28.82 -7.02 15.34
N ASN A 8 -28.23 -7.94 16.08
CA ASN A 8 -27.75 -7.64 17.41
C ASN A 8 -26.61 -6.61 17.37
N VAL A 9 -25.88 -6.48 16.25
CA VAL A 9 -24.87 -5.43 16.05
C VAL A 9 -25.51 -4.08 15.85
N VAL A 10 -26.47 -3.97 14.92
CA VAL A 10 -27.14 -2.69 14.64
C VAL A 10 -27.86 -2.19 15.89
N LYS A 11 -28.40 -3.10 16.72
CA LYS A 11 -29.01 -2.77 18.02
C LYS A 11 -28.01 -2.39 19.13
N VAL A 12 -26.74 -2.80 19.03
CA VAL A 12 -25.67 -2.52 20.03
C VAL A 12 -24.78 -1.36 19.60
N LEU A 13 -24.71 -1.05 18.31
CA LEU A 13 -24.13 0.19 17.83
C LEU A 13 -24.98 1.36 18.38
N PRO A 14 -24.38 2.48 18.79
CA PRO A 14 -25.09 3.65 19.28
C PRO A 14 -25.77 4.38 18.11
N VAL A 15 -26.67 3.69 17.42
CA VAL A 15 -27.42 4.18 16.27
C VAL A 15 -28.44 5.22 16.73
N GLY A 16 -29.01 5.03 17.92
CA GLY A 16 -30.05 5.90 18.50
C GLY A 16 -29.62 7.32 18.89
N GLU A 17 -28.31 7.63 18.94
CA GLU A 17 -27.83 9.01 19.20
C GLU A 17 -27.46 9.79 17.93
N TYR A 18 -27.35 9.13 16.77
CA TYR A 18 -26.91 9.75 15.51
C TYR A 18 -27.92 9.67 14.37
N LEU A 19 -29.05 8.97 14.57
CA LEU A 19 -30.20 9.00 13.69
C LEU A 19 -31.32 9.77 14.39
N THR A 20 -31.43 11.07 14.10
CA THR A 20 -32.67 11.79 14.35
C THR A 20 -33.73 11.19 13.43
N SER A 21 -34.77 10.60 14.04
CA SER A 21 -35.96 9.98 13.44
C SER A 21 -35.71 8.79 12.51
N GLU A 22 -35.85 7.57 13.05
CA GLU A 22 -36.49 6.39 12.44
C GLU A 22 -36.10 5.13 13.23
N GLU A 23 -36.75 4.88 14.37
CA GLU A 23 -36.65 3.59 15.10
C GLU A 23 -37.60 2.51 14.50
N GLU A 24 -38.29 2.82 13.40
CA GLU A 24 -39.33 1.97 12.78
C GLU A 24 -38.85 1.13 11.57
N SER A 25 -37.57 1.21 11.15
CA SER A 25 -37.08 0.59 9.89
C SER A 25 -36.14 -0.62 10.04
N LEU A 26 -35.79 -1.07 11.24
CA LEU A 26 -34.79 -2.15 11.41
C LEU A 26 -35.19 -3.48 10.73
N THR A 27 -36.48 -3.80 10.66
CA THR A 27 -36.98 -5.00 9.98
C THR A 27 -37.05 -4.86 8.45
N SER A 28 -37.27 -3.66 7.91
CA SER A 28 -37.22 -3.44 6.45
C SER A 28 -35.77 -3.37 5.93
N GLU A 29 -34.83 -3.02 6.81
CA GLU A 29 -33.40 -3.00 6.51
C GLU A 29 -32.79 -4.41 6.43
N GLU A 30 -33.30 -5.39 7.19
CA GLU A 30 -32.93 -6.81 7.05
C GLU A 30 -33.24 -7.35 5.65
N GLU A 31 -34.49 -7.14 5.22
CA GLU A 31 -34.94 -7.53 3.89
C GLU A 31 -34.10 -6.86 2.82
N SER A 32 -33.66 -5.61 3.04
CA SER A 32 -32.79 -4.91 2.09
C SER A 32 -31.43 -5.58 1.91
N LEU A 33 -30.78 -6.07 2.98
CA LEU A 33 -29.42 -6.67 2.94
C LEU A 33 -29.37 -8.04 2.25
N THR A 34 -30.49 -8.77 2.27
CA THR A 34 -30.65 -10.09 1.64
C THR A 34 -31.59 -10.08 0.45
N SER A 35 -32.08 -8.92 0.02
CA SER A 35 -33.03 -8.80 -1.08
C SER A 35 -32.48 -9.41 -2.37
N GLU A 36 -33.32 -10.02 -3.20
CA GLU A 36 -32.93 -10.39 -4.56
C GLU A 36 -32.78 -9.15 -5.47
N GLU A 37 -33.37 -8.01 -5.08
CA GLU A 37 -33.19 -6.76 -5.81
C GLU A 37 -31.83 -6.11 -5.50
N GLU A 38 -31.03 -5.95 -6.55
CA GLU A 38 -29.69 -5.35 -6.51
C GLU A 38 -29.68 -3.96 -5.86
N SER A 39 -30.69 -3.13 -6.17
CA SER A 39 -30.78 -1.76 -5.68
C SER A 39 -31.03 -1.68 -4.17
N LEU A 40 -31.83 -2.60 -3.63
CA LEU A 40 -32.12 -2.69 -2.19
C LEU A 40 -30.92 -3.24 -1.43
N ARG A 41 -30.24 -4.26 -1.98
CA ARG A 41 -28.99 -4.79 -1.41
C ARG A 41 -27.92 -3.71 -1.27
N LYS A 42 -27.70 -2.94 -2.34
CA LYS A 42 -26.73 -1.85 -2.34
C LYS A 42 -27.01 -0.83 -1.24
N LYS A 43 -28.26 -0.36 -1.13
CA LYS A 43 -28.68 0.59 -0.08
C LYS A 43 -28.45 0.02 1.32
N GLY A 44 -28.79 -1.24 1.56
CA GLY A 44 -28.54 -1.91 2.84
C GLY A 44 -27.06 -1.93 3.21
N VAL A 45 -26.19 -2.35 2.27
CA VAL A 45 -24.74 -2.40 2.51
C VAL A 45 -24.15 -1.00 2.66
N GLU A 46 -24.64 0.00 1.92
CA GLU A 46 -24.27 1.41 2.06
C GLU A 46 -24.61 1.95 3.45
N PHE A 47 -25.83 1.70 3.93
CA PHE A 47 -26.28 2.12 5.25
C PHE A 47 -25.40 1.52 6.35
N LEU A 48 -25.20 0.18 6.34
CA LEU A 48 -24.37 -0.48 7.34
C LEU A 48 -22.93 0.07 7.37
N SER A 49 -22.38 0.34 6.19
CA SER A 49 -21.02 0.90 6.05
C SER A 49 -20.94 2.34 6.56
N ALA A 50 -22.00 3.13 6.36
CA ALA A 50 -22.09 4.48 6.91
C ALA A 50 -22.22 4.49 8.44
N VAL A 51 -23.00 3.57 9.01
CA VAL A 51 -23.12 3.39 10.46
C VAL A 51 -21.78 3.00 11.08
N LEU A 52 -21.08 2.02 10.49
CA LEU A 52 -19.75 1.62 10.96
C LEU A 52 -18.74 2.76 10.88
N GLY A 53 -18.77 3.55 9.81
CA GLY A 53 -17.87 4.70 9.64
C GLY A 53 -18.10 5.82 10.65
N ARG A 54 -19.30 5.92 11.25
CA ARG A 54 -19.65 6.91 12.28
C ARG A 54 -19.48 6.40 13.71
N CYS A 55 -19.23 5.10 13.89
CA CYS A 55 -19.14 4.54 15.22
C CYS A 55 -17.80 4.91 15.89
N PRO A 56 -17.80 5.57 17.07
CA PRO A 56 -16.57 5.88 17.77
C PRO A 56 -15.82 4.58 18.13
N PRO A 57 -14.48 4.51 17.93
CA PRO A 57 -13.68 3.35 18.33
C PRO A 57 -13.89 3.01 19.81
N GLU A 58 -14.12 4.03 20.63
CA GLU A 58 -14.38 3.98 22.06
C GLU A 58 -15.75 3.41 22.41
N LYS A 59 -16.82 3.65 21.62
CA LYS A 59 -18.17 3.10 21.89
C LYS A 59 -18.34 1.66 21.40
N MET A 60 -17.55 1.24 20.42
CA MET A 60 -17.36 -0.20 20.14
C MET A 60 -16.50 -0.88 21.21
N ASN A 61 -15.62 -0.13 21.88
CA ASN A 61 -14.76 -0.64 22.95
C ASN A 61 -15.30 -0.43 24.39
N ARG A 62 -16.36 0.37 24.58
CA ARG A 62 -17.06 0.60 25.84
C ARG A 62 -18.56 0.58 25.58
N GLN A 63 -19.21 -0.47 26.05
CA GLN A 63 -20.32 -0.41 27.01
C GLN A 63 -21.46 0.59 26.72
N ALA A 64 -21.73 0.93 25.47
CA ALA A 64 -22.92 1.69 25.08
C ALA A 64 -24.05 0.69 24.73
N GLY A 65 -24.54 0.00 25.76
CA GLY A 65 -25.61 -0.99 25.64
C GLY A 65 -25.87 -1.76 26.94
N MET A 66 -25.50 -1.20 28.09
CA MET A 66 -25.58 -1.88 29.38
C MET A 66 -27.00 -1.77 29.98
N LYS A 67 -27.96 -2.48 29.38
CA LYS A 67 -29.21 -2.84 30.09
C LYS A 67 -29.71 -4.26 29.84
N TYR A 68 -29.13 -4.96 28.86
CA TYR A 68 -29.34 -6.38 28.67
C TYR A 68 -27.98 -7.02 28.44
N ILE A 69 -27.75 -8.22 29.00
CA ILE A 69 -26.50 -9.01 28.90
C ILE A 69 -25.48 -8.70 30.01
N ASN A 70 -25.89 -8.94 31.26
CA ASN A 70 -24.97 -9.52 32.24
C ASN A 70 -25.02 -11.05 32.07
N LEU A 71 -24.22 -11.62 31.16
CA LEU A 71 -23.77 -13.01 31.23
C LEU A 71 -22.75 -13.32 30.11
N TYR A 72 -21.46 -13.30 30.47
CA TYR A 72 -20.30 -13.72 29.67
C TYR A 72 -19.92 -12.84 28.45
N LYS A 73 -18.60 -12.74 28.13
CA LYS A 73 -18.02 -12.51 26.77
C LYS A 73 -17.71 -11.07 26.25
N ASP A 74 -17.10 -10.16 27.01
CA ASP A 74 -16.86 -8.80 26.47
C ASP A 74 -15.70 -8.66 25.44
N ILE A 75 -14.68 -9.53 25.42
CA ILE A 75 -13.61 -9.50 24.38
C ILE A 75 -13.89 -10.52 23.27
N ALA A 76 -14.31 -11.74 23.64
CA ALA A 76 -14.60 -12.80 22.69
C ALA A 76 -15.78 -12.45 21.77
N GLN A 77 -16.86 -11.81 22.26
CA GLN A 77 -17.97 -11.39 21.37
C GLN A 77 -17.57 -10.25 20.44
N ARG A 78 -16.67 -9.35 20.85
CA ARG A 78 -16.17 -8.27 19.97
C ARG A 78 -15.36 -8.83 18.80
N GLY A 79 -14.49 -9.82 19.08
CA GLY A 79 -13.78 -10.56 18.04
C GLY A 79 -14.72 -11.36 17.13
N ILE A 80 -15.68 -12.09 17.70
CA ILE A 80 -16.68 -12.85 16.91
C ILE A 80 -17.49 -11.91 16.01
N LEU A 81 -17.94 -10.78 16.56
CA LEU A 81 -18.69 -9.78 15.83
C LEU A 81 -17.90 -9.26 14.63
N ALA A 82 -16.68 -8.82 14.87
CA ALA A 82 -15.89 -8.27 13.79
C ALA A 82 -15.50 -9.31 12.73
N ARG A 83 -15.29 -10.57 13.13
CA ARG A 83 -15.12 -11.70 12.20
C ARG A 83 -16.35 -11.93 11.34
N VAL A 84 -17.55 -11.87 11.94
CA VAL A 84 -18.82 -12.00 11.20
C VAL A 84 -19.00 -10.84 10.22
N LEU A 85 -18.74 -9.61 10.64
CA LEU A 85 -18.80 -8.44 9.77
C LEU A 85 -17.78 -8.50 8.65
N THR A 86 -16.54 -8.90 8.95
CA THR A 86 -15.47 -9.09 7.98
C THR A 86 -15.88 -10.12 6.93
N SER A 87 -16.33 -11.30 7.35
CA SER A 87 -16.80 -12.35 6.45
C SER A 87 -17.98 -11.90 5.58
N PHE A 88 -18.92 -11.17 6.19
CA PHE A 88 -20.04 -10.58 5.47
C PHE A 88 -19.55 -9.63 4.38
N TYR A 89 -18.71 -8.65 4.71
CA TYR A 89 -18.22 -7.71 3.72
C TYR A 89 -17.34 -8.34 2.65
N CYS A 90 -16.50 -9.32 2.99
CA CYS A 90 -15.74 -10.11 2.01
C CYS A 90 -16.66 -10.77 0.98
N SER A 91 -17.75 -11.41 1.42
CA SER A 91 -18.75 -12.00 0.51
C SER A 91 -19.45 -10.97 -0.38
N LYS A 92 -19.61 -9.73 0.10
CA LYS A 92 -20.22 -8.63 -0.69
C LYS A 92 -19.27 -7.99 -1.70
N LEU A 93 -17.99 -8.38 -1.73
CA LEU A 93 -17.08 -8.02 -2.82
C LEU A 93 -17.36 -8.82 -4.10
N GLU A 94 -18.05 -9.96 -4.01
CA GLU A 94 -18.41 -10.79 -5.17
C GLU A 94 -19.43 -10.11 -6.11
N ASP A 95 -20.30 -9.25 -5.56
CA ASP A 95 -21.37 -8.54 -6.28
C ASP A 95 -20.92 -7.12 -6.63
N SER A 96 -20.88 -6.80 -7.93
CA SER A 96 -20.41 -5.52 -8.46
C SER A 96 -21.16 -4.30 -7.91
N GLU A 97 -22.44 -4.45 -7.57
CA GLU A 97 -23.24 -3.35 -7.01
C GLU A 97 -22.91 -3.08 -5.54
N THR A 98 -22.43 -4.10 -4.81
CA THR A 98 -22.08 -3.99 -3.40
C THR A 98 -20.58 -3.84 -3.13
N VAL A 99 -19.70 -3.97 -4.13
CA VAL A 99 -18.24 -3.80 -3.99
C VAL A 99 -17.88 -2.48 -3.32
N VAL A 100 -18.39 -1.36 -3.82
CA VAL A 100 -18.04 -0.03 -3.32
C VAL A 100 -18.45 0.17 -1.85
N PRO A 101 -19.71 -0.08 -1.45
CA PRO A 101 -20.08 0.02 -0.05
C PRO A 101 -19.37 -1.02 0.82
N ALA A 102 -19.13 -2.23 0.32
CA ALA A 102 -18.40 -3.24 1.08
C ALA A 102 -16.95 -2.82 1.39
N LEU A 103 -16.26 -2.20 0.43
CA LEU A 103 -14.93 -1.61 0.67
C LEU A 103 -14.98 -0.49 1.72
N LYS A 104 -16.03 0.35 1.76
CA LYS A 104 -16.21 1.37 2.82
C LYS A 104 -16.40 0.75 4.20
N GLY A 105 -17.17 -0.34 4.27
CA GLY A 105 -17.33 -1.14 5.47
C GLY A 105 -16.00 -1.73 5.95
N LEU A 106 -15.27 -2.41 5.07
CA LEU A 106 -13.95 -3.00 5.38
C LEU A 106 -12.92 -1.96 5.81
N ALA A 107 -12.89 -0.78 5.17
CA ALA A 107 -11.99 0.31 5.56
C ALA A 107 -12.29 0.85 6.96
N SER A 108 -13.56 0.89 7.37
CA SER A 108 -13.95 1.25 8.74
C SER A 108 -13.57 0.13 9.71
N LEU A 109 -13.87 -1.12 9.35
CA LEU A 109 -13.58 -2.29 10.17
C LEU A 109 -12.10 -2.48 10.44
N THR A 110 -11.24 -2.37 9.43
CA THR A 110 -9.80 -2.60 9.58
C THR A 110 -9.11 -1.58 10.50
N LYS A 111 -9.70 -0.39 10.69
CA LYS A 111 -9.21 0.64 11.62
C LYS A 111 -9.56 0.35 13.08
N LEU A 112 -10.59 -0.45 13.33
CA LEU A 112 -11.08 -0.73 14.67
C LEU A 112 -10.15 -1.73 15.39
N GLN A 113 -9.75 -1.40 16.61
CA GLN A 113 -8.71 -2.16 17.33
C GLN A 113 -9.08 -3.62 17.59
N ALA A 114 -10.37 -3.91 17.77
CA ALA A 114 -10.90 -5.24 18.07
C ALA A 114 -11.30 -6.05 16.83
N SER A 115 -11.08 -5.52 15.61
CA SER A 115 -11.87 -5.92 14.45
C SER A 115 -11.24 -6.97 13.53
N SER A 116 -9.93 -6.88 13.32
CA SER A 116 -9.19 -7.86 12.54
C SER A 116 -8.25 -8.62 13.47
N THR A 117 -8.43 -9.94 13.55
CA THR A 117 -7.40 -10.82 14.09
C THR A 117 -6.41 -11.15 12.96
N SER A 118 -5.19 -11.55 13.31
CA SER A 118 -4.20 -11.98 12.31
C SER A 118 -4.72 -13.11 11.41
N GLU A 119 -5.64 -13.94 11.93
CA GLU A 119 -6.30 -15.03 11.20
C GLU A 119 -7.23 -14.55 10.07
N ASP A 120 -7.80 -13.34 10.19
CA ASP A 120 -8.77 -12.84 9.21
C ASP A 120 -8.09 -12.14 8.01
N VAL A 121 -6.82 -11.77 8.16
CA VAL A 121 -6.07 -10.99 7.16
C VAL A 121 -5.96 -11.72 5.81
N PRO A 122 -5.61 -13.02 5.75
CA PRO A 122 -5.54 -13.74 4.48
C PRO A 122 -6.88 -13.73 3.74
N SER A 123 -7.99 -13.94 4.45
CA SER A 123 -9.34 -13.93 3.86
C SER A 123 -9.76 -12.56 3.32
N ILE A 124 -9.40 -11.47 4.03
CA ILE A 124 -9.66 -10.10 3.56
C ILE A 124 -8.87 -9.83 2.27
N LEU A 125 -7.57 -10.14 2.28
CA LEU A 125 -6.70 -9.92 1.13
C LEU A 125 -7.12 -10.77 -0.06
N ASP A 126 -7.46 -12.04 0.16
CA ASP A 126 -7.95 -12.94 -0.89
C ASP A 126 -9.23 -12.39 -1.53
N ALA A 127 -10.21 -11.99 -0.71
CA ALA A 127 -11.46 -11.42 -1.24
C ALA A 127 -11.20 -10.12 -2.04
N ILE A 128 -10.30 -9.26 -1.57
CA ILE A 128 -9.93 -8.04 -2.30
C ILE A 128 -9.26 -8.39 -3.64
N PHE A 129 -8.20 -9.18 -3.62
CA PHE A 129 -7.43 -9.51 -4.82
C PHE A 129 -8.23 -10.33 -5.84
N THR A 130 -9.16 -11.16 -5.40
CA THR A 130 -10.00 -11.99 -6.30
C THR A 130 -11.12 -11.19 -6.94
N HIS A 131 -11.84 -10.36 -6.16
CA HIS A 131 -13.11 -9.78 -6.62
C HIS A 131 -13.00 -8.30 -7.03
N VAL A 132 -12.00 -7.57 -6.53
CA VAL A 132 -11.89 -6.12 -6.76
C VAL A 132 -11.13 -5.82 -8.06
N LYS A 133 -11.87 -5.40 -9.09
CA LYS A 133 -11.31 -5.02 -10.39
C LYS A 133 -10.92 -3.54 -10.41
N MET A 134 -9.70 -3.22 -10.02
CA MET A 134 -9.19 -1.83 -9.87
C MET A 134 -9.47 -0.92 -11.08
N LYS A 135 -9.26 -1.41 -12.32
CA LYS A 135 -9.48 -0.64 -13.55
C LYS A 135 -10.93 -0.16 -13.75
N GLY A 136 -11.92 -0.86 -13.18
CA GLY A 136 -13.32 -0.48 -13.25
C GLY A 136 -13.76 0.52 -12.18
N LEU A 137 -12.88 0.86 -11.23
CA LEU A 137 -13.21 1.67 -10.07
C LEU A 137 -12.82 3.14 -10.25
N VAL A 138 -13.68 4.01 -9.74
CA VAL A 138 -13.35 5.43 -9.58
C VAL A 138 -12.18 5.60 -8.61
N GLN A 139 -11.43 6.70 -8.77
CA GLN A 139 -10.21 6.97 -8.02
C GLN A 139 -10.36 6.90 -6.50
N SER A 140 -11.43 7.49 -5.96
CA SER A 140 -11.65 7.52 -4.51
C SER A 140 -11.83 6.11 -3.93
N VAL A 141 -12.38 5.18 -4.72
CA VAL A 141 -12.55 3.78 -4.32
C VAL A 141 -11.22 3.01 -4.45
N ARG A 142 -10.42 3.27 -5.49
CA ARG A 142 -9.06 2.71 -5.58
C ARG A 142 -8.19 3.12 -4.39
N PHE A 143 -8.22 4.39 -4.03
CA PHE A 143 -7.54 4.90 -2.84
C PHE A 143 -7.99 4.19 -1.56
N LEU A 144 -9.28 3.86 -1.46
CA LEU A 144 -9.83 3.11 -0.35
C LEU A 144 -9.25 1.69 -0.25
N VAL A 145 -9.07 0.99 -1.38
CA VAL A 145 -8.43 -0.34 -1.43
C VAL A 145 -7.00 -0.25 -0.89
N PHE A 146 -6.21 0.70 -1.36
CA PHE A 146 -4.85 0.92 -0.83
C PHE A 146 -4.83 1.28 0.65
N THR A 147 -5.80 2.08 1.11
CA THR A 147 -5.92 2.42 2.54
C THR A 147 -6.22 1.19 3.40
N ILE A 148 -7.03 0.24 2.90
CA ILE A 148 -7.30 -1.02 3.59
C ILE A 148 -6.01 -1.83 3.71
N ILE A 149 -5.28 -2.01 2.60
CA ILE A 149 -4.03 -2.78 2.58
C ILE A 149 -2.98 -2.13 3.49
N ASP A 150 -2.82 -0.80 3.44
CA ASP A 150 -1.91 -0.05 4.31
C ASP A 150 -2.27 -0.22 5.79
N THR A 151 -3.57 -0.15 6.13
CA THR A 151 -4.03 -0.38 7.51
C THR A 151 -3.74 -1.80 7.99
N LEU A 152 -3.93 -2.80 7.13
CA LEU A 152 -3.56 -4.19 7.44
C LEU A 152 -2.04 -4.34 7.61
N MET A 153 -1.24 -3.72 6.74
CA MET A 153 0.22 -3.71 6.81
C MET A 153 0.74 -3.05 8.10
N ALA A 154 0.08 -2.00 8.57
CA ALA A 154 0.43 -1.31 9.80
C ALA A 154 0.09 -2.11 11.07
N ARG A 155 -0.98 -2.92 11.04
CA ARG A 155 -1.51 -3.61 12.23
C ARG A 155 -1.14 -5.08 12.32
N HIS A 156 -1.05 -5.76 11.19
CA HIS A 156 -0.95 -7.22 11.07
C HIS A 156 0.18 -7.64 10.15
N ARG A 157 1.28 -6.87 10.16
CA ARG A 157 2.43 -7.08 9.28
C ARG A 157 2.94 -8.52 9.27
N GLN A 158 3.01 -9.16 10.43
CA GLN A 158 3.49 -10.54 10.53
C GLN A 158 2.62 -11.51 9.73
N ALA A 159 1.30 -11.38 9.78
CA ALA A 159 0.40 -12.24 9.02
C ALA A 159 0.61 -12.10 7.50
N MET A 160 0.88 -10.88 7.03
CA MET A 160 1.20 -10.65 5.62
C MET A 160 2.58 -11.20 5.24
N LYS A 161 3.56 -11.10 6.15
CA LYS A 161 4.89 -11.71 5.97
C LYS A 161 4.83 -13.23 5.93
N ASP A 162 3.94 -13.86 6.69
CA ASP A 162 3.76 -15.31 6.68
C ASP A 162 3.20 -15.81 5.33
N MET A 163 2.44 -14.98 4.61
CA MET A 163 1.97 -15.26 3.24
C MET A 163 3.05 -15.01 2.16
N ASN A 164 4.00 -14.13 2.44
CA ASN A 164 5.09 -13.65 1.58
C ASN A 164 4.76 -13.64 0.07
N ASP A 165 5.20 -14.64 -0.68
CA ASP A 165 5.12 -14.72 -2.14
C ASP A 165 3.69 -14.63 -2.68
N GLU A 166 2.73 -15.26 -2.00
CA GLU A 166 1.32 -15.20 -2.40
C GLU A 166 0.80 -13.77 -2.31
N PHE A 167 1.15 -13.08 -1.22
CA PHE A 167 0.78 -11.69 -1.02
C PHE A 167 1.48 -10.77 -2.00
N ILE A 168 2.82 -10.87 -2.14
CA ILE A 168 3.61 -9.98 -3.00
C ILE A 168 3.19 -10.13 -4.47
N GLY A 169 3.03 -11.35 -4.96
CA GLY A 169 2.63 -11.59 -6.35
C GLY A 169 1.26 -11.01 -6.69
N ARG A 170 0.28 -11.17 -5.80
CA ARG A 170 -1.08 -10.63 -6.00
C ARG A 170 -1.13 -9.12 -5.81
N TYR A 171 -0.37 -8.58 -4.87
CA TYR A 171 -0.22 -7.15 -4.68
C TYR A 171 0.42 -6.48 -5.90
N ILE A 172 1.47 -7.07 -6.48
CA ILE A 172 2.08 -6.61 -7.73
C ILE A 172 1.03 -6.55 -8.85
N ALA A 173 0.23 -7.60 -9.01
CA ALA A 173 -0.83 -7.64 -10.03
C ALA A 173 -1.92 -6.56 -9.80
N LEU A 174 -2.20 -6.24 -8.53
CA LEU A 174 -3.10 -5.15 -8.16
C LEU A 174 -2.54 -3.78 -8.58
N VAL A 175 -1.25 -3.53 -8.34
CA VAL A 175 -0.57 -2.25 -8.62
C VAL A 175 -0.25 -2.06 -10.10
N ASP A 176 0.08 -3.11 -10.86
CA ASP A 176 0.44 -3.00 -12.29
C ASP A 176 -0.71 -2.44 -13.16
N GLY A 177 -1.95 -2.56 -12.67
CA GLY A 177 -3.13 -1.93 -13.28
C GLY A 177 -3.22 -0.41 -13.12
N GLU A 178 -2.40 0.19 -12.26
CA GLU A 178 -2.49 1.58 -11.83
C GLU A 178 -1.34 2.41 -12.39
N LYS A 179 -1.66 3.30 -13.34
CA LYS A 179 -0.69 4.23 -13.95
C LYS A 179 -0.99 5.68 -13.66
N ASP A 180 -1.98 5.94 -12.81
CA ASP A 180 -2.48 7.28 -12.59
C ASP A 180 -1.79 7.92 -11.36
N PRO A 181 -1.04 9.01 -11.53
CA PRO A 181 -0.11 9.57 -10.53
C PRO A 181 -0.76 10.22 -9.28
N ARG A 182 -1.94 9.76 -8.88
CA ARG A 182 -2.78 10.38 -7.83
C ARG A 182 -2.40 9.89 -6.44
N THR A 183 -3.05 10.44 -5.41
CA THR A 183 -2.85 10.13 -3.97
C THR A 183 -2.66 8.66 -3.61
N HIS A 184 -3.29 7.73 -4.34
CA HIS A 184 -3.13 6.30 -4.09
C HIS A 184 -1.73 5.77 -4.45
N LEU A 185 -1.02 6.41 -5.39
CA LEU A 185 0.34 6.03 -5.76
C LEU A 185 1.34 6.32 -4.64
N LEU A 186 1.16 7.41 -3.88
CA LEU A 186 1.98 7.66 -2.69
C LEU A 186 1.77 6.59 -1.62
N VAL A 187 0.52 6.17 -1.42
CA VAL A 187 0.20 5.07 -0.49
C VAL A 187 0.77 3.75 -1.01
N ALA A 188 0.66 3.48 -2.32
CA ALA A 188 1.27 2.31 -2.95
C ALA A 188 2.79 2.30 -2.73
N PHE A 189 3.51 3.40 -3.02
CA PHE A 189 4.95 3.49 -2.75
C PHE A 189 5.30 3.36 -1.26
N ALA A 190 4.44 3.80 -0.35
CA ALA A 190 4.64 3.58 1.08
C ALA A 190 4.55 2.08 1.44
N ILE A 191 3.53 1.39 0.92
CA ILE A 191 3.37 -0.07 1.07
C ILE A 191 4.56 -0.80 0.41
N ASP A 192 4.92 -0.43 -0.82
CA ASP A 192 6.04 -0.98 -1.57
C ASP A 192 7.33 -0.89 -0.75
N ARG A 193 7.63 0.28 -0.18
CA ARG A 193 8.81 0.47 0.66
C ARG A 193 8.82 -0.49 1.86
N VAL A 194 7.69 -0.73 2.51
CA VAL A 194 7.61 -1.68 3.62
C VAL A 194 7.89 -3.10 3.12
N ILE A 195 7.31 -3.49 1.98
CA ILE A 195 7.56 -4.79 1.35
C ILE A 195 9.06 -4.96 1.07
N LEU A 196 9.68 -3.98 0.42
CA LEU A 196 11.08 -4.03 0.02
C LEU A 196 12.08 -4.08 1.18
N ILE A 197 11.70 -3.56 2.36
CA ILE A 197 12.58 -3.55 3.54
C ILE A 197 12.37 -4.78 4.42
N GLU A 198 11.12 -5.25 4.57
CA GLU A 198 10.75 -6.19 5.63
C GLU A 198 10.35 -7.59 5.14
N PHE A 199 10.09 -7.76 3.84
CA PHE A 199 9.65 -9.03 3.24
C PHE A 199 10.80 -9.68 2.46
N ASP A 200 10.68 -10.99 2.22
CA ASP A 200 11.59 -11.67 1.31
C ASP A 200 11.10 -11.47 -0.13
N ILE A 201 11.86 -10.68 -0.90
CA ILE A 201 11.51 -10.29 -2.26
C ILE A 201 12.31 -11.05 -3.32
N ALA A 202 13.07 -12.10 -2.97
CA ALA A 202 14.01 -12.76 -3.87
C ALA A 202 13.40 -13.14 -5.23
N ASN A 203 12.15 -13.61 -5.23
CA ASN A 203 11.42 -14.03 -6.44
C ASN A 203 10.86 -12.85 -7.27
N PHE A 204 10.88 -11.63 -6.74
CA PHE A 204 10.26 -10.45 -7.33
C PHE A 204 11.25 -9.32 -7.65
N VAL A 205 12.53 -9.48 -7.27
CA VAL A 205 13.59 -8.46 -7.46
C VAL A 205 13.63 -7.94 -8.89
N GLU A 206 13.60 -8.82 -9.89
CA GLU A 206 13.69 -8.44 -11.30
C GLU A 206 12.50 -7.58 -11.74
N TYR A 207 11.28 -8.05 -11.44
CA TYR A 207 10.06 -7.32 -11.75
C TYR A 207 10.04 -5.97 -11.03
N SER A 208 10.26 -5.95 -9.71
CA SER A 208 10.21 -4.72 -8.90
C SER A 208 11.27 -3.72 -9.32
N THR A 209 12.49 -4.17 -9.61
CA THR A 209 13.54 -3.27 -10.10
C THR A 209 13.15 -2.66 -11.44
N SER A 210 12.67 -3.48 -12.38
CA SER A 210 12.19 -2.99 -13.67
C SER A 210 11.05 -1.98 -13.52
N HIS A 211 10.05 -2.29 -12.69
CA HIS A 211 8.89 -1.45 -12.43
C HIS A 211 9.31 -0.06 -11.91
N PHE A 212 10.12 0.01 -10.86
CA PHE A 212 10.55 1.28 -10.28
C PHE A 212 11.58 2.01 -11.14
N ALA A 213 12.53 1.28 -11.73
CA ALA A 213 13.59 1.89 -12.52
C ALA A 213 13.08 2.43 -13.85
N THR A 214 11.99 1.90 -14.40
CA THR A 214 11.37 2.41 -15.64
C THR A 214 10.15 3.31 -15.39
N PHE A 215 9.76 3.50 -14.13
CA PHE A 215 8.62 4.31 -13.76
C PHE A 215 8.74 5.74 -14.32
N GLN A 216 7.74 6.15 -15.10
CA GLN A 216 7.68 7.48 -15.71
C GLN A 216 6.84 8.40 -14.84
N LEU A 217 7.47 9.47 -14.35
CA LEU A 217 6.78 10.49 -13.58
C LEU A 217 6.02 11.45 -14.51
N PRO A 218 4.92 12.05 -14.03
CA PRO A 218 4.20 13.06 -14.78
C PRO A 218 5.09 14.28 -15.07
N SER A 219 4.84 14.93 -16.20
CA SER A 219 5.57 16.16 -16.54
C SER A 219 5.23 17.28 -15.55
N ASP A 220 6.24 18.08 -15.17
CA ASP A 220 6.14 19.17 -14.19
C ASP A 220 5.13 20.28 -14.57
N HIS A 221 4.64 20.28 -15.82
CA HIS A 221 3.57 21.17 -16.27
C HIS A 221 2.23 20.94 -15.55
N LEU A 222 2.02 19.78 -14.94
CA LEU A 222 0.86 19.47 -14.11
C LEU A 222 1.09 19.93 -12.65
N GLN A 223 1.58 21.16 -12.45
CA GLN A 223 2.17 21.72 -11.20
C GLN A 223 1.43 21.39 -9.89
N THR A 224 0.15 21.03 -9.95
CA THR A 224 -0.59 20.42 -8.84
C THR A 224 -1.37 19.21 -9.33
N ILE A 225 -0.95 18.01 -8.88
CA ILE A 225 -1.79 16.82 -8.94
C ILE A 225 -2.94 17.06 -7.94
N PRO A 226 -4.17 16.55 -8.18
CA PRO A 226 -5.27 16.70 -7.24
C PRO A 226 -4.83 16.42 -5.79
N TYR A 227 -5.38 17.18 -4.84
CA TYR A 227 -5.10 17.08 -3.40
C TYR A 227 -3.75 17.65 -2.92
N GLY A 228 -3.08 18.47 -3.74
CA GLY A 228 -1.87 19.21 -3.31
C GLY A 228 -0.58 18.39 -3.32
N ILE A 229 -0.59 17.23 -3.99
CA ILE A 229 0.59 16.40 -4.20
C ILE A 229 1.40 16.98 -5.36
N THR A 230 2.71 17.06 -5.17
CA THR A 230 3.65 17.54 -6.18
C THR A 230 4.32 16.38 -6.91
N THR A 231 4.84 16.63 -8.12
CA THR A 231 5.70 15.66 -8.82
C THR A 231 6.95 15.32 -7.99
N ASP A 232 7.42 16.24 -7.14
CA ASP A 232 8.56 16.02 -6.26
C ASP A 232 8.26 15.00 -5.15
N ASP A 233 7.06 15.01 -4.58
CA ASP A 233 6.63 14.01 -3.61
C ASP A 233 6.70 12.59 -4.21
N LEU A 234 6.24 12.45 -5.46
CA LEU A 234 6.30 11.18 -6.20
C LEU A 234 7.75 10.78 -6.52
N ARG A 235 8.60 11.74 -6.95
CA ARG A 235 10.04 11.50 -7.15
C ARG A 235 10.67 10.96 -5.88
N GLN A 236 10.41 11.62 -4.75
CA GLN A 236 11.01 11.25 -3.48
C GLN A 236 10.51 9.87 -3.01
N ALA A 237 9.23 9.58 -3.15
CA ALA A 237 8.66 8.28 -2.82
C ALA A 237 9.25 7.14 -3.69
N LEU A 238 9.41 7.38 -5.00
CA LEU A 238 10.05 6.43 -5.91
C LEU A 238 11.53 6.18 -5.54
N ARG A 239 12.30 7.24 -5.25
CA ARG A 239 13.69 7.12 -4.78
C ARG A 239 13.80 6.31 -3.49
N LYS A 240 12.85 6.51 -2.58
CA LYS A 240 12.74 5.71 -1.36
C LYS A 240 12.45 4.24 -1.67
N CYS A 241 11.73 3.89 -2.74
CA CYS A 241 11.59 2.49 -3.13
C CYS A 241 12.89 1.94 -3.72
N LEU A 242 13.55 2.69 -4.61
CA LEU A 242 14.80 2.27 -5.25
C LEU A 242 15.98 2.06 -4.28
N ASN A 243 15.99 2.80 -3.17
CA ASN A 243 17.01 2.67 -2.11
C ASN A 243 16.56 1.81 -0.92
N ALA A 244 15.46 1.07 -1.04
CA ALA A 244 14.94 0.27 0.07
C ALA A 244 15.78 -0.99 0.33
N THR A 245 16.35 -1.59 -0.72
CA THR A 245 17.07 -2.87 -0.67
C THR A 245 18.37 -2.83 -1.49
N PRO A 246 19.45 -3.50 -1.04
CA PRO A 246 20.65 -3.71 -1.86
C PRO A 246 20.41 -4.59 -3.10
N ASP A 247 19.39 -5.44 -3.09
CA ASP A 247 19.14 -6.45 -4.14
C ASP A 247 18.85 -5.83 -5.51
N PHE A 248 18.39 -4.59 -5.52
CA PHE A 248 18.16 -3.83 -6.74
C PHE A 248 19.46 -3.42 -7.44
N GLY A 249 20.58 -3.32 -6.72
CA GLY A 249 21.82 -2.74 -7.24
C GLY A 249 22.30 -3.33 -8.57
N PRO A 250 22.41 -4.66 -8.73
CA PRO A 250 22.90 -5.27 -9.98
C PRO A 250 22.04 -4.93 -11.20
N LEU A 251 20.73 -4.78 -11.02
CA LEU A 251 19.77 -4.51 -12.09
C LEU A 251 19.53 -3.00 -12.30
N ALA A 252 19.59 -2.19 -11.24
CA ALA A 252 19.33 -0.76 -11.28
C ALA A 252 20.49 0.04 -11.90
N ILE A 253 21.75 -0.36 -11.63
CA ILE A 253 22.91 0.37 -12.16
C ILE A 253 22.91 0.47 -13.69
N PRO A 254 22.72 -0.62 -14.47
CA PRO A 254 22.61 -0.53 -15.93
C PRO A 254 21.54 0.47 -16.38
N VAL A 255 20.35 0.44 -15.79
CA VAL A 255 19.23 1.33 -16.13
C VAL A 255 19.57 2.79 -15.83
N PHE A 256 20.24 3.08 -14.71
CA PHE A 256 20.69 4.44 -14.42
C PHE A 256 21.70 4.96 -15.45
N LEU A 257 22.63 4.12 -15.91
CA LEU A 257 23.61 4.52 -16.92
C LEU A 257 22.97 4.77 -18.29
N GLU A 258 21.97 3.98 -18.66
CA GLU A 258 21.15 4.21 -19.86
C GLU A 258 20.39 5.54 -19.77
N LYS A 259 19.73 5.79 -18.63
CA LYS A 259 19.01 7.05 -18.37
C LYS A 259 19.91 8.28 -18.35
N LEU A 260 21.13 8.15 -17.83
CA LEU A 260 22.14 9.22 -17.91
C LEU A 260 22.56 9.52 -19.34
N THR A 261 22.65 8.49 -20.18
CA THR A 261 23.12 8.64 -21.56
C THR A 261 22.04 9.22 -22.47
N ALA A 262 20.79 8.76 -22.34
CA ALA A 262 19.69 9.08 -23.25
C ALA A 262 18.60 10.01 -22.66
N GLY A 263 18.71 10.37 -21.38
CA GLY A 263 17.68 11.15 -20.68
C GLY A 263 17.68 12.64 -21.01
N SER A 264 16.51 13.26 -20.82
CA SER A 264 16.37 14.73 -20.78
C SER A 264 17.19 15.33 -19.61
N PRO A 265 17.47 16.65 -19.60
CA PRO A 265 18.20 17.29 -18.49
C PRO A 265 17.56 17.01 -17.12
N THR A 266 16.23 17.05 -17.04
CA THR A 266 15.48 16.71 -15.81
C THR A 266 15.67 15.24 -15.42
N THR A 267 15.54 14.33 -16.38
CA THR A 267 15.74 12.88 -16.15
C THR A 267 17.15 12.57 -15.68
N LYS A 268 18.16 13.25 -16.25
CA LYS A 268 19.56 13.08 -15.82
C LYS A 268 19.75 13.51 -14.37
N ARG A 269 19.25 14.69 -13.99
CA ARG A 269 19.33 15.17 -12.59
C ARG A 269 18.61 14.21 -11.62
N ASP A 270 17.41 13.77 -11.98
CA ASP A 270 16.65 12.80 -11.18
C ASP A 270 17.42 11.47 -11.03
N THR A 271 18.09 11.03 -12.10
CA THR A 271 18.91 9.81 -12.10
C THR A 271 20.16 9.98 -11.23
N LEU A 272 20.87 11.10 -11.35
CA LEU A 272 22.05 11.42 -10.52
C LEU A 272 21.70 11.43 -9.02
N GLU A 273 20.63 12.12 -8.66
CA GLU A 273 20.16 12.17 -7.27
C GLU A 273 19.75 10.78 -6.75
N SER A 274 19.05 9.99 -7.59
CA SER A 274 18.70 8.61 -7.26
C SER A 274 19.95 7.75 -7.02
N MET A 275 20.95 7.85 -7.90
CA MET A 275 22.22 7.14 -7.76
C MET A 275 22.94 7.50 -6.45
N SER A 276 23.05 8.80 -6.15
CA SER A 276 23.64 9.30 -4.89
C SER A 276 22.97 8.69 -3.65
N MET A 277 21.64 8.57 -3.64
CA MET A 277 20.89 7.95 -2.53
C MET A 277 21.00 6.43 -2.49
N CYS A 278 21.16 5.77 -3.63
CA CYS A 278 21.17 4.30 -3.72
C CYS A 278 22.55 3.69 -3.45
N PHE A 279 23.65 4.36 -3.79
CA PHE A 279 24.99 3.81 -3.60
C PHE A 279 25.28 3.31 -2.17
N PRO A 280 24.97 4.08 -1.11
CA PRO A 280 25.24 3.62 0.26
C PRO A 280 24.50 2.32 0.61
N VAL A 281 23.33 2.11 0.03
CA VAL A 281 22.49 0.92 0.26
C VAL A 281 22.98 -0.27 -0.56
N TYR A 282 23.32 -0.06 -1.84
CA TYR A 282 23.82 -1.13 -2.73
C TYR A 282 25.22 -1.63 -2.31
N GLY A 283 25.93 -0.86 -1.50
CA GLY A 283 27.12 -1.30 -0.79
C GLY A 283 28.43 -1.13 -1.55
N SER A 284 29.52 -1.24 -0.80
CA SER A 284 30.89 -0.95 -1.26
C SER A 284 31.38 -1.92 -2.34
N ALA A 285 30.99 -3.21 -2.25
CA ALA A 285 31.40 -4.24 -3.20
C ALA A 285 30.87 -3.96 -4.61
N LEU A 286 29.57 -3.65 -4.72
CA LEU A 286 28.93 -3.32 -5.99
C LEU A 286 29.43 -2.00 -6.56
N ALA A 287 29.58 -0.99 -5.70
CA ALA A 287 30.16 0.30 -6.08
C ALA A 287 31.56 0.14 -6.69
N ARG A 288 32.43 -0.70 -6.09
CA ARG A 288 33.78 -0.98 -6.60
C ARG A 288 33.76 -1.75 -7.92
N SER A 289 32.94 -2.78 -8.06
CA SER A 289 32.87 -3.58 -9.28
C SER A 289 32.35 -2.79 -10.48
N HIS A 290 31.49 -1.79 -10.25
CA HIS A 290 30.93 -0.94 -11.30
C HIS A 290 31.61 0.43 -11.42
N ALA A 291 32.55 0.78 -10.54
CA ALA A 291 33.15 2.11 -10.43
C ALA A 291 33.64 2.68 -11.77
N ARG A 292 34.35 1.87 -12.57
CA ARG A 292 34.90 2.31 -13.86
C ARG A 292 33.79 2.64 -14.87
N LYS A 293 32.72 1.85 -14.91
CA LYS A 293 31.56 2.09 -15.78
C LYS A 293 30.83 3.37 -15.36
N ILE A 294 30.53 3.48 -14.06
CA ILE A 294 29.85 4.64 -13.49
C ILE A 294 30.67 5.92 -13.72
N TRP A 295 31.97 5.91 -13.47
CA TRP A 295 32.86 7.05 -13.71
C TRP A 295 32.88 7.48 -15.18
N ASN A 296 32.87 6.53 -16.12
CA ASN A 296 32.87 6.86 -17.55
C ASN A 296 31.61 7.61 -17.98
N SER A 297 30.47 7.39 -17.32
CA SER A 297 29.25 8.17 -17.54
C SER A 297 29.30 9.50 -16.78
N LEU A 298 29.65 9.49 -15.49
CA LEU A 298 29.68 10.70 -14.66
C LEU A 298 30.67 11.76 -15.16
N LYS A 299 31.84 11.36 -15.68
CA LYS A 299 32.83 12.31 -16.20
C LYS A 299 32.29 13.14 -17.36
N LEU A 300 31.40 12.59 -18.19
CA LEU A 300 30.80 13.33 -19.30
C LEU A 300 29.88 14.43 -18.76
N GLU A 301 29.08 14.11 -17.74
CA GLU A 301 28.20 15.09 -17.09
C GLU A 301 28.97 16.13 -16.24
N ILE A 302 30.25 15.89 -15.92
CA ILE A 302 31.11 16.86 -15.20
C ILE A 302 31.89 17.74 -16.17
N PHE A 303 32.53 17.16 -17.19
CA PHE A 303 33.38 17.91 -18.12
C PHE A 303 32.61 18.53 -19.29
N GLN A 304 31.44 17.99 -19.60
CA GLN A 304 30.54 18.45 -20.67
C GLN A 304 29.10 18.51 -20.17
N PRO A 305 28.81 19.25 -19.08
CA PRO A 305 27.48 19.35 -18.53
C PRO A 305 26.54 20.07 -19.50
N ILE A 306 25.26 19.67 -19.48
CA ILE A 306 24.21 20.41 -20.19
C ILE A 306 23.98 21.79 -19.54
N ASP A 307 24.17 21.87 -18.22
CA ASP A 307 24.02 23.07 -17.40
C ASP A 307 24.72 22.90 -16.04
N SER A 308 24.97 24.02 -15.35
CA SER A 308 25.71 24.04 -14.08
C SER A 308 25.02 23.27 -12.94
N ILE A 309 23.69 23.15 -12.96
CA ILE A 309 22.96 22.38 -11.94
C ILE A 309 23.25 20.89 -12.14
N THR A 310 23.19 20.41 -13.37
CA THR A 310 23.51 19.02 -13.71
C THR A 310 24.96 18.66 -13.35
N GLU A 311 25.91 19.58 -13.56
CA GLU A 311 27.31 19.43 -13.14
C GLU A 311 27.42 19.21 -11.62
N GLU A 312 26.73 20.03 -10.81
CA GLU A 312 26.72 19.91 -9.35
C GLU A 312 26.18 18.56 -8.87
N PHE A 313 25.06 18.10 -9.45
CA PHE A 313 24.53 16.76 -9.17
C PHE A 313 25.52 15.64 -9.54
N ALA A 314 26.23 15.77 -10.67
CA ALA A 314 27.20 14.77 -11.13
C ALA A 314 28.44 14.73 -10.22
N LEU A 315 28.94 15.89 -9.78
CA LEU A 315 30.01 16.00 -8.81
C LEU A 315 29.62 15.38 -7.46
N ARG A 316 28.42 15.71 -6.94
CA ARG A 316 27.90 15.14 -5.69
C ARG A 316 27.77 13.62 -5.79
N THR A 317 27.19 13.12 -6.88
CA THR A 317 27.04 11.68 -7.14
C THR A 317 28.40 10.97 -7.17
N THR A 318 29.42 11.60 -7.76
CA THR A 318 30.80 11.10 -7.75
C THR A 318 31.38 11.05 -6.34
N GLN A 319 31.18 12.10 -5.54
CA GLN A 319 31.63 12.12 -4.14
C GLN A 319 30.98 10.99 -3.34
N ASP A 320 29.68 10.75 -3.50
CA ASP A 320 28.96 9.71 -2.77
C ASP A 320 29.35 8.30 -3.24
N LEU A 321 29.65 8.11 -4.53
CA LEU A 321 30.25 6.88 -5.05
C LEU A 321 31.59 6.60 -4.34
N VAL A 322 32.49 7.59 -4.31
CA VAL A 322 33.82 7.45 -3.69
C VAL A 322 33.71 7.19 -2.18
N LYS A 323 32.80 7.88 -1.47
CA LYS A 323 32.53 7.63 -0.04
C LYS A 323 32.06 6.19 0.17
N THR A 324 31.11 5.72 -0.64
CA THR A 324 30.58 4.36 -0.56
C THR A 324 31.67 3.32 -0.80
N MET A 325 32.53 3.54 -1.81
CA MET A 325 33.67 2.64 -2.08
C MET A 325 34.63 2.53 -0.89
N LYS A 326 34.80 3.60 -0.11
CA LYS A 326 35.66 3.64 1.10
C LYS A 326 35.01 2.97 2.32
N GLY A 327 33.72 2.64 2.28
CA GLY A 327 33.05 1.90 3.35
C GLY A 327 33.67 0.51 3.61
N PRO A 328 33.40 -0.09 4.78
CA PRO A 328 33.92 -1.41 5.12
C PRO A 328 33.54 -2.43 4.03
N MET A 329 34.49 -3.30 3.67
CA MET A 329 34.18 -4.48 2.87
C MET A 329 33.35 -5.43 3.74
N PRO A 330 32.22 -5.97 3.27
CA PRO A 330 31.61 -7.10 3.96
C PRO A 330 32.67 -8.19 4.08
N THR A 331 32.95 -8.62 5.30
CA THR A 331 33.93 -9.67 5.60
C THR A 331 33.53 -10.93 4.82
N VAL A 332 34.48 -11.45 4.04
CA VAL A 332 34.36 -12.72 3.32
C VAL A 332 34.11 -13.82 4.37
N GLY A 333 32.84 -14.19 4.55
CA GLY A 333 32.44 -15.18 5.56
C GLY A 333 30.97 -15.63 5.52
N ALA A 334 30.11 -15.02 4.69
CA ALA A 334 28.69 -15.39 4.60
C ALA A 334 28.30 -16.19 3.33
N TRP A 335 29.26 -16.57 2.48
CA TRP A 335 29.02 -17.31 1.22
C TRP A 335 29.73 -18.67 1.15
N ALA A 336 30.23 -19.17 2.26
CA ALA A 336 30.96 -20.44 2.32
C ALA A 336 30.41 -21.35 3.42
N GLU A 337 29.12 -21.66 3.36
CA GLU A 337 28.52 -22.82 4.02
C GLU A 337 27.18 -23.11 3.31
N GLY A 338 27.25 -23.91 2.25
CA GLY A 338 26.12 -24.22 1.37
C GLY A 338 26.58 -24.71 0.01
N ALA A 339 27.52 -25.65 0.00
CA ALA A 339 27.83 -26.51 -1.14
C ALA A 339 27.35 -27.92 -0.82
#